data_AF-A0A2P7RCX5-F1
#
_entry.id   AF-A0A2P7RCX5-F1
#
_cell.length_a   1.000
_cell.length_b   1.000
_cell.length_c   1.000
_cell.angle_alpha   90.00
_cell.angle_beta   90.00
_cell.angle_gamma   90.00
#
_symmetry.space_group_name_H-M   'P 1'
#
loop_
_entity.id
_entity.type
_entity.pdbx_description
1 polymer ?
#
loop_
_entity_poly.entity_id
_entity_poly.type
_entity_poly.pdbx_seq_one_letter_code
_entity_poly.pdbx_strand_id
1 'polypeptide(L)'
;MSRQNDIELVKQSGLFDEQWYLRQYPDVAKLEMCPAGHFIDYGWRLGRNPSSRFSTRLYLEHNDDVAKARVNPLLHYLRQGKKEKRTIMPVPANTPSSLSVPLPAAMPGQDTTPATPNEKAQLAQTQQLLEHYFNRCQQLEYQLLDR
;
A
#
# COMPACT_ATOMS: atom_id res chain seq x y z
N MET A 1 11.87 16.34 4.19
CA MET A 1 12.06 15.99 2.76
C MET A 1 10.68 15.86 2.14
N SER A 2 10.42 16.52 1.02
CA SER A 2 9.09 16.52 0.41
C SER A 2 8.78 15.14 -0.18
N ARG A 3 7.53 14.66 0.00
CA ARG A 3 6.99 13.44 -0.61
C ARG A 3 7.33 13.32 -2.10
N GLN A 4 7.36 14.45 -2.80
CA GLN A 4 7.73 14.54 -4.21
C GLN A 4 9.16 14.04 -4.49
N ASN A 5 10.13 14.36 -3.62
CA ASN A 5 11.51 13.90 -3.79
C ASN A 5 11.62 12.38 -3.63
N ASP A 6 10.80 11.79 -2.78
CA ASP A 6 10.79 10.33 -2.57
C ASP A 6 10.18 9.60 -3.76
N ILE A 7 9.14 10.17 -4.36
CA ILE A 7 8.57 9.70 -5.62
C ILE A 7 9.61 9.74 -6.73
N GLU A 8 10.30 10.87 -6.89
CA GLU A 8 11.34 11.03 -7.90
C GLU A 8 12.51 10.08 -7.70
N LEU A 9 12.97 9.92 -6.45
CA LEU A 9 14.04 8.97 -6.12
C LEU A 9 13.67 7.54 -6.51
N VAL A 10 12.44 7.13 -6.24
CA VAL A 10 11.93 5.81 -6.61
C VAL A 10 11.87 5.65 -8.13
N LYS A 11 11.37 6.65 -8.86
CA LYS A 11 11.30 6.62 -10.33
C LYS A 11 12.71 6.59 -10.97
N GLN A 12 13.63 7.40 -10.47
CA GLN A 12 15.01 7.48 -10.97
C GLN A 12 15.84 6.24 -10.63
N SER A 13 15.48 5.50 -9.59
CA SER A 13 16.22 4.30 -9.20
C SER A 13 16.20 3.17 -10.22
N GLY A 14 15.23 3.17 -11.14
CA GLY A 14 15.00 2.07 -12.09
C GLY A 14 14.47 0.79 -11.45
N LEU A 15 14.17 0.80 -10.13
CA LEU A 15 13.59 -0.34 -9.42
C LEU A 15 12.05 -0.31 -9.36
N PHE A 16 11.45 0.80 -9.79
CA PHE A 16 10.01 0.96 -9.94
C PHE A 16 9.67 1.00 -11.42
N ASP A 17 8.79 0.09 -11.85
CA ASP A 17 8.28 0.04 -13.22
C ASP A 17 6.80 0.38 -13.20
N GLU A 18 6.49 1.60 -13.66
CA GLU A 18 5.14 2.15 -13.67
C GLU A 18 4.18 1.33 -14.54
N GLN A 19 4.62 0.90 -15.72
CA GLN A 19 3.79 0.12 -16.64
C GLN A 19 3.56 -1.29 -16.12
N TRP A 20 4.56 -1.91 -15.51
CA TRP A 20 4.41 -3.21 -14.85
C TRP A 20 3.48 -3.11 -13.64
N TYR A 21 3.64 -2.06 -12.83
CA TYR A 21 2.83 -1.84 -11.63
C TYR A 21 1.35 -1.63 -11.97
N LEU A 22 1.05 -0.82 -12.98
CA LEU A 22 -0.33 -0.61 -13.44
C LEU A 22 -0.96 -1.88 -14.05
N ARG A 23 -0.17 -2.71 -14.74
CA ARG A 23 -0.64 -4.01 -15.25
C ARG A 23 -1.00 -4.98 -14.12
N GLN A 24 -0.21 -5.01 -13.04
CA GLN A 24 -0.53 -5.87 -11.89
C GLN A 24 -1.60 -5.30 -10.97
N TYR A 25 -1.72 -3.97 -10.90
CA TYR A 25 -2.61 -3.27 -9.98
C TYR A 25 -3.51 -2.29 -10.75
N PRO A 26 -4.48 -2.81 -11.52
CA PRO A 26 -5.40 -1.97 -12.30
C PRO A 26 -6.32 -1.13 -11.41
N ASP A 27 -6.45 -1.46 -10.13
CA ASP A 27 -7.13 -0.64 -9.12
C ASP A 27 -6.46 0.72 -8.94
N VAL A 28 -5.14 0.80 -9.06
CA VAL A 28 -4.40 2.07 -8.95
C VAL A 28 -4.68 2.96 -10.16
N ALA A 29 -4.84 2.37 -11.34
CA ALA A 29 -5.28 3.09 -12.54
C ALA A 29 -6.70 3.66 -12.36
N LYS A 30 -7.61 2.88 -11.76
CA LYS A 30 -8.99 3.32 -11.49
C LYS A 30 -9.09 4.46 -10.50
N LEU A 31 -8.14 4.55 -9.56
CA LEU A 31 -8.06 5.62 -8.57
C LEU A 31 -7.40 6.89 -9.10
N GLU A 32 -6.97 6.91 -10.39
CA GLU A 32 -6.25 8.01 -11.04
C GLU A 32 -5.05 8.52 -10.23
N MET A 33 -4.46 7.66 -9.41
CA MET A 33 -3.37 8.00 -8.51
C MET A 33 -2.03 7.68 -9.16
N CYS A 34 -1.04 8.55 -8.99
CA CYS A 34 0.32 8.27 -9.45
C CYS A 34 0.84 6.95 -8.86
N PRO A 35 1.25 5.96 -9.68
CA PRO A 35 1.65 4.63 -9.22
C PRO A 35 2.77 4.63 -8.19
N ALA A 36 3.80 5.47 -8.39
CA ALA A 36 4.90 5.62 -7.44
C ALA A 36 4.43 6.24 -6.11
N GLY A 37 3.54 7.22 -6.16
CA GLY A 37 2.94 7.83 -4.97
C GLY A 37 2.06 6.82 -4.23
N HIS A 38 1.20 6.09 -4.94
CA HIS A 38 0.42 5.01 -4.38
C HIS A 38 1.33 3.96 -3.74
N PHE A 39 2.43 3.58 -4.37
CA PHE A 39 3.35 2.61 -3.80
C PHE A 39 3.99 3.10 -2.49
N ILE A 40 4.43 4.36 -2.45
CA ILE A 40 5.06 4.97 -1.26
C ILE A 40 4.08 5.09 -0.10
N ASP A 41 2.84 5.48 -0.39
CA ASP A 41 1.83 5.68 0.64
C ASP A 41 1.18 4.35 1.03
N TYR A 42 0.72 3.52 0.09
CA TYR A 42 -0.11 2.35 0.38
C TYR A 42 0.50 1.03 -0.08
N GLY A 43 1.10 1.00 -1.26
CA GLY A 43 1.50 -0.24 -1.93
C GLY A 43 2.44 -1.10 -1.10
N TRP A 44 3.49 -0.52 -0.50
CA TRP A 44 4.42 -1.31 0.31
C TRP A 44 3.79 -1.91 1.58
N ARG A 45 2.82 -1.21 2.19
CA ARG A 45 2.06 -1.71 3.36
C ARG A 45 1.11 -2.84 2.99
N LEU A 46 0.58 -2.77 1.77
CA LEU A 46 -0.24 -3.83 1.17
C LEU A 46 0.61 -4.99 0.63
N GLY A 47 1.94 -4.98 0.81
CA GLY A 47 2.83 -6.01 0.30
C GLY A 47 2.93 -6.03 -1.24
N ARG A 48 2.52 -4.96 -1.92
CA ARG A 48 2.61 -4.85 -3.39
C ARG A 48 4.06 -4.73 -3.82
N ASN A 49 4.36 -5.21 -5.01
CA ASN A 49 5.70 -5.16 -5.56
C ASN A 49 5.84 -3.92 -6.46
N PRO A 50 6.91 -3.12 -6.35
CA PRO A 50 7.14 -1.95 -7.20
C PRO A 50 7.56 -2.33 -8.64
N SER A 51 8.14 -3.51 -8.84
CA SER A 51 8.51 -4.04 -10.15
C SER A 51 8.75 -5.56 -10.08
N SER A 52 8.96 -6.19 -11.23
CA SER A 52 9.41 -7.58 -11.33
C SER A 52 10.79 -7.83 -10.72
N ARG A 53 11.62 -6.79 -10.56
CA ARG A 53 13.00 -6.88 -10.05
C ARG A 53 13.09 -6.75 -8.53
N PHE A 54 12.03 -6.33 -7.87
CA PHE A 54 12.01 -6.08 -6.44
C PHE A 54 10.73 -6.63 -5.83
N SER A 55 10.87 -7.66 -5.00
CA SER A 55 9.80 -8.18 -4.16
C SER A 55 9.83 -7.51 -2.79
N THR A 56 8.77 -6.74 -2.48
CA THR A 56 8.58 -6.10 -1.17
C THR A 56 8.51 -7.15 -0.07
N ARG A 57 7.80 -8.25 -0.32
CA ARG A 57 7.62 -9.33 0.64
C ARG A 57 8.94 -10.04 0.95
N LEU A 58 9.66 -10.51 -0.07
CA LEU A 58 10.93 -11.20 0.14
C LEU A 58 11.96 -10.29 0.81
N TYR A 59 11.95 -9.00 0.48
CA TYR A 59 12.82 -8.03 1.13
C TYR A 59 12.46 -7.88 2.62
N LEU A 60 11.19 -7.76 2.97
CA LEU A 60 10.77 -7.67 4.38
C LEU A 60 11.05 -8.96 5.16
N GLU A 61 10.88 -10.13 4.53
CA GLU A 61 11.17 -11.44 5.14
C GLU A 61 12.67 -11.63 5.43
N HIS A 62 13.56 -11.07 4.60
CA HIS A 62 15.00 -11.12 4.83
C HIS A 62 15.53 -9.99 5.73
N ASN A 63 14.73 -8.95 5.94
CA ASN A 63 15.13 -7.73 6.65
C ASN A 63 14.12 -7.42 7.76
N ASP A 64 14.16 -8.25 8.80
CA ASP A 64 13.33 -8.13 10.00
C ASP A 64 13.40 -6.74 10.66
N ASP A 65 14.56 -6.10 10.59
CA ASP A 65 14.79 -4.74 11.08
C ASP A 65 13.91 -3.72 10.35
N VAL A 66 13.82 -3.83 9.01
CA VAL A 66 12.99 -2.96 8.17
C VAL A 66 11.51 -3.24 8.39
N ALA A 67 11.15 -4.53 8.56
CA ALA A 67 9.78 -4.93 8.87
C ALA A 67 9.31 -4.37 10.21
N LYS A 68 10.13 -4.47 11.26
CA LYS A 68 9.84 -3.94 12.59
C LYS A 68 9.81 -2.41 12.61
N ALA A 69 10.71 -1.76 11.87
CA ALA A 69 10.74 -0.31 11.74
C ALA A 69 9.56 0.26 10.92
N ARG A 70 8.82 -0.59 10.20
CA ARG A 70 7.72 -0.20 9.31
C ARG A 70 8.11 0.94 8.37
N VAL A 71 9.30 0.81 7.79
CA VAL A 71 9.82 1.75 6.80
C VAL A 71 9.55 1.19 5.41
N ASN A 72 9.26 2.06 4.45
CA ASN A 72 9.11 1.66 3.06
C ASN A 72 10.37 0.89 2.57
N PRO A 73 10.24 -0.38 2.17
CA PRO A 73 11.37 -1.24 1.80
C PRO A 73 12.21 -0.70 0.65
N LEU A 74 11.55 -0.12 -0.35
CA LEU A 74 12.23 0.41 -1.52
C LEU A 74 13.01 1.68 -1.17
N LEU A 75 12.39 2.60 -0.42
CA LEU A 75 13.09 3.80 0.04
C LEU A 75 14.24 3.45 1.00
N HIS A 76 14.03 2.48 1.89
CA HIS A 76 15.08 1.97 2.76
C HIS A 76 16.25 1.42 1.94
N TYR A 77 15.96 0.59 0.93
CA TYR A 77 16.97 0.04 0.04
C TYR A 77 17.74 1.13 -0.70
N LEU A 78 17.04 2.12 -1.26
CA LEU A 78 17.67 3.21 -2.02
C LEU A 78 18.56 4.11 -1.17
N ARG A 79 18.17 4.37 0.08
CA ARG A 79 18.91 5.26 0.99
C ARG A 79 20.04 4.54 1.74
N GLN A 80 19.78 3.34 2.22
CA GLN A 80 20.64 2.60 3.15
C GLN A 80 21.04 1.24 2.59
N GLY A 81 20.07 0.44 2.13
CA GLY A 81 20.32 -0.94 1.70
C GLY A 81 21.36 -1.07 0.58
N LYS A 82 21.44 -0.10 -0.36
CA LYS A 82 22.47 -0.06 -1.41
C LYS A 82 23.88 0.16 -0.84
N LYS A 83 24.01 0.96 0.23
CA LYS A 83 25.29 1.18 0.93
C LYS A 83 25.66 -0.01 1.81
N GLU A 84 24.65 -0.62 2.43
CA GLU A 84 24.79 -1.83 3.25
C GLU A 84 24.98 -3.11 2.43
N LYS A 85 25.04 -3.01 1.10
CA LYS A 85 25.17 -4.16 0.17
C LYS A 85 24.07 -5.22 0.34
N ARG A 86 22.88 -4.81 0.77
CA ARG A 86 21.73 -5.73 0.88
C ARG A 86 21.30 -6.19 -0.50
N THR A 87 20.80 -7.42 -0.61
CA THR A 87 20.39 -8.00 -1.88
C THR A 87 18.90 -7.76 -2.12
N ILE A 88 18.55 -7.32 -3.32
CA ILE A 88 17.16 -7.28 -3.78
C ILE A 88 16.81 -8.58 -4.48
N MET A 89 15.60 -9.05 -4.26
CA MET A 89 15.12 -10.30 -4.85
C MET A 89 14.05 -10.00 -5.91
N PRO A 90 14.15 -10.61 -7.09
CA PRO A 90 13.11 -10.50 -8.10
C PRO A 90 11.84 -11.22 -7.66
N VAL A 91 10.71 -10.79 -8.20
CA VAL A 91 9.43 -11.47 -8.01
C VAL A 91 9.49 -12.79 -8.80
N PRO A 92 9.20 -13.95 -8.17
CA PRO A 92 9.22 -15.23 -8.89
C PRO A 92 8.15 -15.25 -10.00
N ALA A 93 8.51 -15.69 -11.20
CA ALA A 93 7.64 -15.67 -12.37
C ALA A 93 6.34 -16.49 -12.22
N ASN A 94 6.31 -17.43 -11.27
CA ASN A 94 5.17 -18.30 -10.98
C ASN A 94 4.30 -17.84 -9.80
N THR A 95 4.48 -16.62 -9.29
CA THR A 95 3.55 -16.10 -8.28
C THR A 95 2.33 -15.51 -8.97
N PRO A 96 1.15 -16.15 -8.93
CA PRO A 96 -0.07 -15.48 -9.33
C PRO A 96 -0.24 -14.26 -8.41
N SER A 97 -0.27 -13.07 -9.00
CA SER A 97 -0.59 -11.81 -8.30
C SER A 97 -1.97 -11.83 -7.60
N SER A 98 -2.75 -12.92 -7.74
CA SER A 98 -4.03 -13.14 -7.04
C SER A 98 -3.94 -13.95 -5.73
N LEU A 99 -2.79 -14.51 -5.38
CA LEU A 99 -2.59 -15.06 -4.02
C LEU A 99 -2.36 -13.90 -3.05
N SER A 100 -3.48 -13.25 -2.76
CA SER A 100 -3.73 -12.33 -1.66
C SER A 100 -3.53 -13.09 -0.35
N VAL A 101 -2.30 -13.49 -0.05
CA VAL A 101 -1.97 -13.87 1.32
C VAL A 101 -1.80 -12.55 2.07
N PRO A 102 -2.59 -12.31 3.14
CA PRO A 102 -2.43 -11.13 3.96
C PRO A 102 -0.97 -11.01 4.38
N LEU A 103 -0.48 -9.78 4.46
CA LEU A 103 0.70 -9.45 5.26
C LEU A 103 0.63 -10.28 6.56
N PRO A 104 1.69 -11.02 6.97
CA PRO A 104 1.63 -11.73 8.24
C PRO A 104 1.28 -10.71 9.31
N ALA A 105 0.09 -10.89 9.89
CA ALA A 105 -0.37 -10.17 11.05
C ALA A 105 0.58 -10.51 12.20
N ALA A 106 1.67 -9.75 12.29
CA ALA A 106 2.47 -9.64 13.49
C ALA A 106 2.40 -8.19 13.97
N MET A 107 1.16 -7.71 14.12
CA MET A 107 0.83 -7.04 15.36
C MET A 107 0.72 -8.14 16.43
N PRO A 108 1.49 -8.09 17.53
CA PRO A 108 1.20 -8.95 18.66
C PRO A 108 -0.15 -8.48 19.23
N GLY A 109 -1.20 -9.27 19.00
CA GLY A 109 -2.54 -9.02 19.54
C GLY A 109 -3.72 -9.17 18.57
N GLN A 110 -3.67 -10.06 17.57
CA GLN A 110 -4.89 -10.46 16.86
C GLN A 110 -5.24 -11.90 17.17
N ASP A 111 -5.98 -12.07 18.26
CA ASP A 111 -6.88 -13.20 18.45
C ASP A 111 -7.82 -13.22 17.24
N THR A 112 -7.69 -14.26 16.41
CA THR A 112 -8.64 -14.56 15.34
C THR A 112 -9.83 -15.28 15.97
N THR A 113 -10.61 -14.54 16.77
CA THR A 113 -11.94 -14.98 17.21
C THR A 113 -12.98 -14.54 16.18
N PRO A 114 -14.01 -15.35 15.87
CA PRO A 114 -15.10 -14.93 15.00
C PRO A 114 -15.77 -13.67 15.57
N ALA A 115 -15.91 -12.64 14.72
CA ALA A 115 -16.38 -11.30 15.06
C ALA A 115 -17.38 -11.26 16.21
N THR A 116 -16.97 -10.63 17.31
CA THR A 116 -17.84 -10.45 18.46
C THR A 116 -19.04 -9.56 18.08
N PRO A 117 -20.21 -9.69 18.73
CA PRO A 117 -21.38 -8.85 18.45
C PRO A 117 -21.09 -7.33 18.50
N ASN A 118 -20.06 -6.94 19.25
CA ASN A 118 -19.63 -5.55 19.43
C ASN A 118 -18.99 -4.96 18.17
N GLU A 119 -18.22 -5.76 17.40
CA GLU A 119 -17.59 -5.28 16.16
C GLU A 119 -18.61 -5.11 15.03
N LYS A 120 -19.62 -5.99 14.95
CA LYS A 120 -20.74 -5.82 14.00
C LYS A 120 -21.52 -4.54 14.27
N ALA A 121 -21.73 -4.19 15.54
CA ALA A 121 -22.37 -2.95 15.93
C ALA A 121 -21.52 -1.72 15.57
N GLN A 122 -20.20 -1.78 15.79
CA GLN A 122 -19.28 -0.71 15.41
C GLN A 122 -19.19 -0.52 13.90
N LEU A 123 -19.19 -1.61 13.11
CA LEU A 123 -19.23 -1.57 11.65
C LEU A 123 -20.52 -0.93 11.15
N ALA A 124 -21.66 -1.28 11.73
CA ALA A 124 -22.95 -0.67 11.38
C ALA A 124 -22.99 0.83 11.71
N GLN A 125 -22.48 1.23 12.87
CA GLN A 125 -22.36 2.65 13.25
C GLN A 125 -21.42 3.42 12.31
N THR A 126 -20.31 2.80 11.91
CA THR A 126 -19.36 3.40 10.95
C THR A 126 -20.02 3.57 9.58
N GLN A 127 -20.79 2.58 9.13
CA GLN A 127 -21.48 2.64 7.84
C GLN A 127 -22.58 3.70 7.83
N GLN A 128 -23.35 3.82 8.91
CA GLN A 128 -24.34 4.89 9.09
C GLN A 128 -23.70 6.28 9.09
N LEU A 129 -22.53 6.44 9.71
CA LEU A 129 -21.81 7.70 9.72
C LEU A 129 -21.33 8.09 8.32
N LEU A 130 -20.79 7.14 7.55
CA LEU A 130 -20.35 7.37 6.18
C LEU A 130 -21.52 7.75 5.25
N GLU A 131 -22.66 7.08 5.37
CA GLU A 131 -23.88 7.43 4.63
C GLU A 131 -24.38 8.83 5.00
N HIS A 132 -24.33 9.21 6.28
CA HIS A 132 -24.69 10.55 6.72
C HIS A 132 -23.79 11.62 6.06
N TYR A 133 -22.47 11.42 6.09
CA TYR A 133 -21.54 12.34 5.46
C TYR A 133 -21.72 12.42 3.95
N PHE A 134 -21.95 11.28 3.28
CA PHE A 134 -22.21 11.23 1.85
C PHE A 134 -23.47 12.03 1.46
N ASN A 135 -24.59 11.80 2.16
CA ASN A 135 -25.84 12.51 1.90
C ASN A 135 -25.72 14.02 2.17
N ARG A 136 -24.98 14.40 3.22
CA ARG A 136 -24.74 15.81 3.55
C ARG A 136 -23.86 16.51 2.51
N CYS A 137 -22.85 15.82 1.96
CA CYS A 137 -22.05 16.34 0.87
C CYS A 137 -22.89 16.55 -0.40
N GLN A 138 -23.73 15.57 -0.77
CA GLN A 138 -24.62 15.72 -1.94
C GLN A 138 -25.59 16.89 -1.76
N GLN A 139 -26.21 17.04 -0.60
CA GLN A 139 -27.13 18.16 -0.33
C GLN A 139 -26.44 19.53 -0.42
N LEU A 140 -25.20 19.64 0.07
CA LEU A 140 -24.43 20.88 -0.03
C LEU A 140 -24.04 21.20 -1.48
N GLU A 141 -23.73 20.18 -2.28
CA GLU A 141 -23.43 20.33 -3.71
C GLU A 141 -24.67 20.78 -4.51
N TYR A 142 -25.85 20.22 -4.22
CA TYR A 142 -27.12 20.68 -4.80
C TYR A 142 -27.46 22.13 -4.41
N GLN A 143 -27.17 22.56 -3.18
CA GLN A 143 -27.41 23.94 -2.74
C GLN A 143 -26.48 24.97 -3.39
N LEU A 144 -25.33 24.55 -3.93
CA LEU A 144 -24.40 25.42 -4.65
C LEU A 144 -24.75 25.58 -6.14
N LEU A 145 -25.56 24.68 -6.69
CA LEU A 145 -26.02 24.71 -8.09
C LEU A 145 -27.31 25.52 -8.30
N ASP A 146 -28.05 25.83 -7.24
CA ASP A 146 -29.31 26.61 -7.25
C ASP A 146 -29.11 28.11 -6.90
N ARG A 147 -27.91 28.66 -7.14
CA ARG A 147 -27.58 30.09 -6.95
C ARG A 147 -27.12 30.78 -8.22
#